data_AF-A0A9E3C3T4-F1
#
_entry.id   AF-A0A9E3C3T4-F1
#
_cell.length_a   1.000
_cell.length_b   1.000
_cell.length_c   1.000
_cell.angle_alpha   90.00
_cell.angle_beta   90.00
_cell.angle_gamma   90.00
#
_symmetry.space_group_name_H-M   'P 1'
#
loop_
_entity.id
_entity.type
_entity.pdbx_description
1 polymer ?
#
loop_
_entity_poly.entity_id
_entity_poly.type
_entity_poly.pdbx_seq_one_letter_code
_entity_poly.pdbx_strand_id
1 'polypeptide(L)'
;MKKIGDVRAQVEREKESVSRRFWKALGEQFGITLPDPEDMEAQAAALAAAEMTPEQRRRSELELEAATRGKEVIVPAAPPSRNAGPIAADPVDPDGTVHFDQVYAQAGVAPARFTAEQALELLQDSGTDDVARRQTIKVIAAFGKNVGATPDEIVVDATDKQDALHAFLQRRSDTLVEFQSRADEQLALLQAQIDRLHGLKAQAQTQHDAVTAACQAEIARLEQVRDFFRREVPAR
;
A
#
# COMPACT_ATOMS: atom_id res chain seq x y z
N MET A 1 -17.15 -1.37 -12.89
CA MET A 1 -15.82 -2.02 -12.72
C MET A 1 -14.87 -1.81 -13.92
N LYS A 2 -14.94 -0.70 -14.69
CA LYS A 2 -13.96 -0.39 -15.76
C LYS A 2 -12.85 0.60 -15.34
N LYS A 3 -13.07 1.42 -14.31
CA LYS A 3 -12.17 2.53 -13.94
C LYS A 3 -10.81 2.12 -13.34
N ILE A 4 -10.67 0.95 -12.72
CA ILE A 4 -9.41 0.54 -12.06
C ILE A 4 -8.36 0.08 -13.09
N GLY A 5 -8.79 -0.55 -14.19
CA GLY A 5 -7.90 -0.91 -15.30
C GLY A 5 -7.34 0.32 -16.01
N ASP A 6 -8.15 1.37 -16.18
CA ASP A 6 -7.75 2.61 -16.83
C ASP A 6 -6.70 3.38 -16.03
N VAL A 7 -6.78 3.38 -14.69
CA VAL A 7 -5.79 4.04 -13.83
C VAL A 7 -4.45 3.32 -13.88
N ARG A 8 -4.42 1.98 -13.87
CA ARG A 8 -3.16 1.23 -13.98
C ARG A 8 -2.47 1.46 -15.33
N ALA A 9 -3.25 1.44 -16.42
CA ALA A 9 -2.73 1.73 -17.75
C ALA A 9 -2.29 3.20 -17.91
N GLN A 10 -2.88 4.12 -17.16
CA GLN A 10 -2.45 5.52 -17.12
C GLN A 10 -1.16 5.70 -16.32
N VAL A 11 -1.03 5.02 -15.18
CA VAL A 11 0.20 5.04 -14.36
C VAL A 11 1.39 4.44 -15.12
N GLU A 12 1.20 3.34 -15.85
CA GLU A 12 2.30 2.77 -16.67
C GLU A 12 2.68 3.68 -17.84
N ARG A 13 1.70 4.33 -18.50
CA ARG A 13 1.98 5.34 -19.53
C ARG A 13 2.70 6.58 -18.97
N GLU A 14 2.38 6.99 -17.74
CA GLU A 14 3.07 8.09 -17.07
C GLU A 14 4.49 7.70 -16.63
N LYS A 15 4.71 6.47 -16.14
CA LYS A 15 6.04 5.94 -15.83
C LYS A 15 6.94 5.88 -17.06
N GLU A 16 6.42 5.36 -18.18
CA GLU A 16 7.16 5.38 -19.45
C GLU A 16 7.46 6.80 -19.92
N SER A 17 6.50 7.73 -19.80
CA SER A 17 6.71 9.12 -20.16
C SER A 17 7.77 9.80 -19.27
N VAL A 18 7.79 9.51 -17.97
CA VAL A 18 8.76 10.08 -17.02
C VAL A 18 10.16 9.49 -17.28
N SER A 19 10.26 8.18 -17.50
CA SER A 19 11.53 7.52 -17.84
C SER A 19 12.11 8.09 -19.14
N ARG A 20 11.30 8.21 -20.21
CA ARG A 20 11.75 8.83 -21.47
C ARG A 20 12.19 10.28 -21.31
N ARG A 21 11.47 11.09 -20.51
CA ARG A 21 11.87 12.48 -20.22
C ARG A 21 13.16 12.57 -19.41
N PHE A 22 13.33 11.68 -18.43
CA PHE A 22 14.55 11.61 -17.62
C PHE A 22 15.77 11.29 -18.49
N TRP A 23 15.68 10.25 -19.33
CA TRP A 23 16.78 9.87 -20.22
C TRP A 23 17.08 10.92 -21.29
N LYS A 24 16.04 11.60 -21.81
CA LYS A 24 16.21 12.71 -22.75
C LYS A 24 16.89 13.93 -22.09
N ALA A 25 16.47 14.32 -20.89
CA ALA A 25 17.08 15.42 -20.15
C ALA A 25 18.54 15.10 -19.76
N LEU A 26 18.83 13.84 -19.42
CA LEU A 26 20.19 13.38 -19.15
C LEU A 26 21.06 13.49 -20.41
N GLY A 27 20.56 13.04 -21.57
CA GLY A 27 21.25 13.17 -22.85
C GLY A 27 21.52 14.63 -23.24
N GLU A 28 20.56 15.52 -23.03
CA GLU A 28 20.72 16.97 -23.27
C GLU A 28 21.72 17.63 -22.31
N GLN A 29 21.74 17.23 -21.03
CA GLN A 29 22.67 17.76 -20.03
C GLN A 29 24.13 17.38 -20.31
N PHE A 30 24.37 16.20 -20.88
CA PHE A 30 25.72 15.70 -21.16
C PHE A 30 26.13 15.77 -22.63
N GLY A 31 25.27 16.28 -23.52
CA GLY A 31 25.56 16.41 -24.95
C GLY A 31 25.75 15.08 -25.68
N ILE A 32 25.14 14.00 -25.17
CA ILE A 32 25.28 12.64 -25.69
C ILE A 32 23.92 12.14 -26.16
N THR A 33 23.84 11.73 -27.42
CA THR A 33 22.64 11.06 -27.95
C THR A 33 22.63 9.62 -27.45
N LEU A 34 21.86 9.35 -26.41
CA LEU A 34 21.67 7.98 -25.90
C LEU A 34 20.78 7.19 -26.87
N PRO A 35 21.14 5.94 -27.21
CA PRO A 35 20.30 5.05 -28.03
C PRO A 35 18.99 4.73 -27.30
N ASP A 36 17.93 4.49 -28.07
CA ASP A 36 16.59 4.24 -27.51
C ASP A 36 16.64 3.01 -26.57
N PRO A 37 16.10 3.09 -25.35
CA PRO A 37 16.09 1.97 -24.41
C PRO A 37 15.51 0.67 -25.00
N GLU A 38 14.56 0.73 -25.93
CA GLU A 38 14.03 -0.45 -26.62
C GLU A 38 15.07 -1.13 -27.53
N ASP A 39 15.93 -0.34 -28.18
CA ASP A 39 17.01 -0.85 -29.02
C ASP A 39 18.14 -1.49 -28.19
N MET A 40 18.39 -0.97 -26.98
CA MET A 40 19.37 -1.56 -26.06
C MET A 40 18.89 -2.89 -25.49
N GLU A 41 17.61 -3.03 -25.17
CA GLU A 41 17.03 -4.29 -24.69
C GLU A 41 17.01 -5.35 -25.80
N ALA A 42 16.70 -4.96 -27.03
CA ALA A 42 16.76 -5.83 -28.20
C ALA A 42 18.20 -6.31 -28.52
N GLN A 43 19.20 -5.43 -28.40
CA GLN A 43 20.61 -5.82 -28.59
C GLN A 43 21.13 -6.73 -27.48
N ALA A 44 20.74 -6.49 -26.22
CA ALA A 44 21.10 -7.36 -25.10
C ALA A 44 20.48 -8.77 -25.25
N ALA A 45 19.22 -8.85 -25.69
CA ALA A 45 18.55 -10.12 -25.96
C ALA A 45 19.17 -10.88 -27.14
N ALA A 46 19.58 -10.17 -28.21
CA ALA A 46 20.22 -10.77 -29.37
C ALA A 46 21.62 -11.35 -29.05
N LEU A 47 22.40 -10.67 -28.22
CA LEU A 47 23.71 -11.15 -27.75
C LEU A 47 23.57 -12.37 -26.83
N ALA A 48 22.60 -12.37 -25.92
CA ALA A 48 22.31 -13.52 -25.05
C ALA A 48 21.81 -14.75 -25.84
N ALA A 49 21.03 -14.54 -26.90
CA ALA A 49 20.56 -15.62 -27.76
C ALA A 49 21.69 -16.25 -28.59
N ALA A 50 22.72 -15.48 -28.97
CA ALA A 50 23.80 -15.95 -29.83
C ALA A 50 24.76 -16.96 -29.13
N GLU A 51 24.91 -16.89 -27.80
CA GLU A 51 25.84 -17.74 -27.06
C GLU A 51 25.22 -19.03 -26.50
N MET A 52 23.89 -19.16 -26.48
CA MET A 52 23.23 -20.39 -26.02
C MET A 52 23.25 -21.46 -27.11
N THR A 53 23.87 -22.60 -26.79
CA THR A 53 23.80 -23.80 -27.64
C THR A 53 22.33 -24.24 -27.85
N PRO A 54 21.98 -24.84 -29.01
CA PRO A 54 20.62 -25.28 -29.29
C PRO A 54 20.03 -26.22 -28.21
N GLU A 55 20.88 -26.97 -27.52
CA GLU A 55 20.48 -27.80 -26.39
C GLU A 55 20.16 -27.00 -25.12
N GLN A 56 20.91 -25.94 -24.83
CA GLN A 56 20.61 -25.03 -23.71
C GLN A 56 19.31 -24.25 -23.95
N ARG A 57 19.02 -23.85 -25.20
CA ARG A 57 17.73 -23.22 -25.55
C ARG A 57 16.56 -24.16 -25.34
N ARG A 58 16.67 -25.43 -25.77
CA ARG A 58 15.61 -26.42 -25.51
C ARG A 58 15.43 -26.72 -24.02
N ARG A 59 16.51 -26.74 -23.24
CA ARG A 59 16.43 -26.94 -21.80
C ARG A 59 15.80 -25.75 -21.09
N SER A 60 16.15 -24.52 -21.47
CA SER A 60 15.56 -23.30 -20.93
C SER A 60 14.10 -23.14 -21.33
N GLU A 61 13.72 -23.52 -22.56
CA GLU A 61 12.32 -23.51 -23.01
C GLU A 61 11.47 -24.52 -22.24
N LEU A 62 11.98 -25.74 -22.03
CA LEU A 62 11.28 -26.76 -21.22
C LEU A 62 11.18 -26.36 -19.74
N GLU A 63 12.19 -25.70 -19.17
CA GLU A 63 12.13 -25.15 -17.81
C GLU A 63 11.19 -23.94 -17.69
N LEU A 64 11.16 -23.06 -18.70
CA LEU A 64 10.25 -21.90 -18.72
C LEU A 64 8.79 -22.35 -18.89
N GLU A 65 8.54 -23.38 -19.69
CA GLU A 65 7.20 -23.95 -19.87
C GLU A 65 6.73 -24.71 -18.61
N ALA A 66 7.64 -25.39 -17.90
CA ALA A 66 7.35 -26.00 -16.61
C ALA A 66 7.12 -24.96 -15.50
N ALA A 67 7.87 -23.86 -15.50
CA ALA A 67 7.76 -22.79 -14.51
C ALA A 67 6.50 -21.92 -14.71
N THR A 68 6.05 -21.72 -15.95
CA THR A 68 4.84 -20.94 -16.25
C THR A 68 3.55 -21.71 -15.97
N ARG A 69 3.57 -23.06 -16.00
CA ARG A 69 2.40 -23.88 -15.64
C ARG A 69 2.16 -24.00 -14.12
N GLY A 70 3.14 -23.65 -13.29
CA GLY A 70 3.07 -23.75 -11.82
C GLY A 70 2.97 -22.43 -11.04
N LYS A 71 3.03 -21.27 -11.70
CA LYS A 71 3.03 -19.94 -11.06
C LYS A 71 1.86 -19.09 -11.52
N GLU A 72 0.65 -19.58 -11.25
CA GLU A 72 -0.40 -18.66 -10.81
C GLU A 72 0.09 -18.07 -9.49
N VAL A 73 0.67 -16.87 -9.55
CA VAL A 73 0.93 -16.07 -8.34
C VAL A 73 -0.45 -15.75 -7.79
N ILE A 74 -0.89 -16.59 -6.86
CA ILE A 74 -1.96 -16.30 -5.92
C ILE A 74 -1.46 -15.11 -5.12
N VAL A 75 -1.69 -13.90 -5.65
CA VAL A 75 -1.88 -12.74 -4.79
C VAL A 75 -3.00 -13.17 -3.88
N PRO A 76 -2.82 -13.26 -2.54
CA PRO A 76 -3.95 -13.52 -1.67
C PRO A 76 -4.93 -12.39 -1.95
N ALA A 77 -6.01 -12.74 -2.66
CA ALA A 77 -7.15 -11.86 -2.85
C ALA A 77 -7.52 -11.38 -1.45
N ALA A 78 -7.61 -10.07 -1.27
CA ALA A 78 -8.16 -9.49 -0.06
C ALA A 78 -9.40 -10.31 0.32
N PRO A 79 -9.48 -10.85 1.55
CA PRO A 79 -10.53 -11.79 1.91
C PRO A 79 -11.88 -11.18 1.49
N PRO A 80 -12.68 -11.89 0.67
CA PRO A 80 -13.97 -11.37 0.25
C PRO A 80 -14.80 -11.15 1.52
N SER A 81 -15.09 -9.89 1.82
CA SER A 81 -15.95 -9.50 2.92
C SER A 81 -17.32 -10.17 2.72
N ARG A 82 -17.55 -11.26 3.44
CA ARG A 82 -18.57 -12.27 3.10
C ARG A 82 -19.96 -11.98 3.66
N ASN A 83 -20.22 -10.77 4.16
CA ASN A 83 -21.51 -10.37 4.72
C ASN A 83 -21.97 -9.03 4.14
N ALA A 84 -22.44 -9.04 2.90
CA ALA A 84 -23.17 -7.91 2.33
C ALA A 84 -24.67 -8.02 2.70
N GLY A 85 -24.97 -7.81 3.98
CA GLY A 85 -26.22 -7.10 4.31
C GLY A 85 -26.15 -5.67 3.77
N PRO A 86 -27.24 -4.89 3.75
CA PRO A 86 -27.16 -3.48 3.44
C PRO A 86 -26.10 -2.85 4.34
N ILE A 87 -24.98 -2.45 3.73
CA ILE A 87 -23.84 -1.87 4.45
C ILE A 87 -24.37 -0.57 5.02
N ALA A 88 -24.62 -0.54 6.33
CA ALA A 88 -24.86 0.71 7.03
C ALA A 88 -23.69 1.62 6.69
N ALA A 89 -23.98 2.83 6.21
CA ALA A 89 -22.95 3.79 5.84
C ALA A 89 -21.97 3.96 7.01
N ASP A 90 -20.69 4.12 6.70
CA ASP A 90 -19.68 4.46 7.71
C ASP A 90 -20.10 5.81 8.34
N PRO A 91 -20.20 5.92 9.68
CA PRO A 91 -20.62 7.16 10.34
C PRO A 91 -19.58 8.28 10.24
N VAL A 92 -18.45 8.06 9.56
CA VAL A 92 -17.42 9.06 9.34
C VAL A 92 -17.21 9.26 7.84
N ASP A 93 -17.37 10.50 7.40
CA ASP A 93 -17.10 10.89 6.02
C ASP A 93 -15.59 10.85 5.71
N PRO A 94 -15.21 10.80 4.42
CA PRO A 94 -13.80 10.85 4.01
C PRO A 94 -13.05 12.13 4.45
N ASP A 95 -13.77 13.21 4.76
CA ASP A 95 -13.20 14.47 5.28
C ASP A 95 -12.98 14.45 6.80
N GLY A 96 -13.40 13.38 7.49
CA GLY A 96 -13.32 13.22 8.94
C GLY A 96 -14.55 13.73 9.69
N THR A 97 -15.59 14.21 9.01
CA THR A 97 -16.84 14.62 9.65
C THR A 97 -17.56 13.41 10.24
N VAL A 98 -17.93 13.49 11.52
CA VAL A 98 -18.62 12.40 12.24
C VAL A 98 -20.13 12.67 12.26
N HIS A 99 -20.91 11.71 11.76
CA HIS A 99 -22.37 11.70 11.79
C HIS A 99 -22.89 11.03 13.07
N PHE A 100 -23.07 11.80 14.13
CA PHE A 100 -23.48 11.29 15.44
C PHE A 100 -24.78 10.49 15.43
N ASP A 101 -25.76 10.90 14.61
CA ASP A 101 -27.01 10.15 14.45
C ASP A 101 -26.78 8.71 13.98
N GLN A 102 -25.80 8.50 13.09
CA GLN A 102 -25.42 7.19 12.61
C GLN A 102 -24.66 6.41 13.69
N VAL A 103 -23.80 7.07 14.47
CA VAL A 103 -23.10 6.45 15.62
C VAL A 103 -24.12 5.92 16.64
N TYR A 104 -25.11 6.74 16.99
CA TYR A 104 -26.17 6.37 17.92
C TYR A 104 -27.06 5.25 17.37
N ALA A 105 -27.45 5.33 16.10
CA ALA A 105 -28.23 4.27 15.44
C ALA A 105 -27.48 2.93 15.39
N GLN A 106 -26.17 2.95 15.12
CA GLN A 106 -25.32 1.74 15.13
C GLN A 106 -25.15 1.13 16.52
N ALA A 107 -25.21 1.95 17.57
CA ALA A 107 -25.22 1.49 18.95
C ALA A 107 -26.61 1.03 19.43
N GLY A 108 -27.67 1.22 18.62
CA GLY A 108 -29.04 0.87 18.97
C GLY A 108 -29.68 1.82 19.97
N VAL A 109 -29.16 3.05 20.10
CA VAL A 109 -29.77 4.10 20.93
C VAL A 109 -31.11 4.49 20.31
N ALA A 110 -32.18 4.41 21.10
CA ALA A 110 -33.52 4.76 20.63
C ALA A 110 -33.63 6.28 20.42
N PRO A 111 -34.29 6.77 19.36
CA PRO A 111 -34.49 8.20 19.17
C PRO A 111 -35.43 8.75 20.24
N ALA A 112 -34.93 9.68 21.07
CA ALA A 112 -35.73 10.40 22.05
C ALA A 112 -36.56 11.51 21.38
N ARG A 113 -37.75 11.79 21.93
CA ARG A 113 -38.63 12.88 21.45
C ARG A 113 -38.10 14.27 21.79
N PHE A 114 -37.33 14.35 22.87
CA PHE A 114 -36.60 15.53 23.28
C PHE A 114 -35.24 15.05 23.78
N THR A 115 -34.18 15.44 23.09
CA THR A 115 -32.86 14.83 23.25
C THR A 115 -31.99 15.58 24.26
N ALA A 116 -30.95 14.91 24.76
CA ALA A 116 -29.94 15.52 25.61
C ALA A 116 -29.25 16.73 24.96
N GLU A 117 -29.05 16.74 23.64
CA GLU A 117 -28.45 17.86 22.91
C GLU A 117 -29.38 19.07 22.89
N GLN A 118 -30.68 18.87 22.69
CA GLN A 118 -31.68 19.94 22.76
C GLN A 118 -31.76 20.52 24.18
N ALA A 119 -31.72 19.66 25.20
CA ALA A 119 -31.66 20.10 26.59
C ALA A 119 -30.37 20.90 26.88
N LEU A 120 -29.24 20.46 26.33
CA LEU A 120 -27.95 21.13 26.46
C LEU A 120 -27.95 22.50 25.77
N GLU A 121 -28.54 22.62 24.58
CA GLU A 121 -28.68 23.89 23.85
C GLU A 121 -29.46 24.93 24.68
N LEU A 122 -30.61 24.53 25.24
CA LEU A 122 -31.39 25.42 26.12
C LEU A 122 -30.62 25.83 27.39
N LEU A 123 -29.82 24.93 27.95
CA LEU A 123 -28.98 25.23 29.10
C LEU A 123 -27.82 26.19 28.74
N GLN A 124 -27.27 26.07 27.54
CA GLN A 124 -26.23 26.98 27.04
C GLN A 124 -26.79 28.39 26.80
N ASP A 125 -27.99 28.48 26.22
CA ASP A 125 -28.69 29.77 26.01
C ASP A 125 -29.03 30.49 27.31
N SER A 126 -29.25 29.75 28.40
CA SER A 126 -29.49 30.34 29.73
C SER A 126 -28.24 30.97 30.38
N GLY A 127 -27.07 30.83 29.74
CA GLY A 127 -25.80 31.38 30.21
C GLY A 127 -25.16 30.58 31.35
N THR A 128 -24.33 31.25 32.16
CA THR A 128 -23.63 30.66 33.31
C THR A 128 -24.30 30.93 34.65
N ASP A 129 -25.41 31.68 34.68
CA ASP A 129 -26.16 31.94 35.90
C ASP A 129 -26.90 30.70 36.39
N ASP A 130 -26.57 30.24 37.59
CA ASP A 130 -27.17 29.06 38.21
C ASP A 130 -28.67 29.24 38.48
N VAL A 131 -29.13 30.47 38.73
CA VAL A 131 -30.56 30.74 38.94
C VAL A 131 -31.32 30.56 37.63
N ALA A 132 -30.84 31.16 36.54
CA ALA A 132 -31.38 30.97 35.19
C ALA A 132 -31.38 29.48 34.78
N ARG A 133 -30.27 28.75 34.97
CA ARG A 133 -30.18 27.32 34.65
C ARG A 133 -31.20 26.48 35.40
N ARG A 134 -31.38 26.71 36.71
CA ARG A 134 -32.39 26.00 37.50
C ARG A 134 -33.81 26.31 37.04
N GLN A 135 -34.06 27.55 36.58
CA GLN A 135 -35.35 27.91 35.98
C GLN A 135 -35.56 27.18 34.65
N THR A 136 -34.55 27.14 33.77
CA THR A 136 -34.59 26.37 32.52
C THR A 136 -34.87 24.89 32.77
N ILE A 137 -34.23 24.26 33.76
CA ILE A 137 -34.50 22.87 34.14
C ILE A 137 -35.96 22.67 34.57
N LYS A 138 -36.54 23.61 35.34
CA LYS A 138 -37.97 23.55 35.71
C LYS A 138 -38.88 23.67 34.49
N VAL A 139 -38.52 24.52 33.53
CA VAL A 139 -39.26 24.66 32.27
C VAL A 139 -39.18 23.37 31.46
N ILE A 140 -37.98 22.79 31.31
CA ILE A 140 -37.78 21.48 30.66
C ILE A 140 -38.60 20.40 31.36
N ALA A 141 -38.59 20.34 32.70
CA ALA A 141 -39.38 19.35 33.44
C ALA A 141 -40.89 19.51 33.24
N ALA A 142 -41.39 20.76 33.22
CA ALA A 142 -42.80 21.05 32.99
C ALA A 142 -43.24 20.73 31.55
N PHE A 143 -42.41 21.08 30.56
CA PHE A 143 -42.65 20.77 29.15
C PHE A 143 -42.54 19.26 28.88
N GLY A 144 -41.50 18.63 29.42
CA GLY A 144 -41.18 17.22 29.30
C GLY A 144 -42.32 16.29 29.70
N LYS A 145 -43.10 16.66 30.73
CA LYS A 145 -44.28 15.88 31.16
C LYS A 145 -45.34 15.74 30.06
N ASN A 146 -45.44 16.70 29.14
CA ASN A 146 -46.44 16.68 28.06
C ASN A 146 -45.95 15.89 26.83
N VAL A 147 -44.63 15.81 26.61
CA VAL A 147 -44.02 15.13 25.45
C VAL A 147 -43.49 13.72 25.78
N GLY A 148 -43.40 13.38 27.07
CA GLY A 148 -42.77 12.15 27.56
C GLY A 148 -41.24 12.25 27.51
N ALA A 149 -40.71 13.36 28.00
CA ALA A 149 -39.27 13.62 28.12
C ALA A 149 -38.96 14.30 29.46
N THR A 150 -39.17 13.56 30.52
CA THR A 150 -38.81 13.92 31.88
C THR A 150 -37.29 14.13 32.02
N PRO A 151 -36.82 14.88 33.03
CA PRO A 151 -35.40 15.03 33.29
C PRO A 151 -34.65 13.69 33.40
N ASP A 152 -35.28 12.66 33.98
CA ASP A 152 -34.69 11.33 34.10
C ASP A 152 -34.50 10.67 32.72
N GLU A 153 -35.47 10.81 31.81
CA GLU A 153 -35.35 10.31 30.43
C GLU A 153 -34.25 11.04 29.64
N ILE A 154 -34.04 12.34 29.89
CA ILE A 154 -32.94 13.11 29.29
C ILE A 154 -31.59 12.60 29.81
N VAL A 155 -31.48 12.28 31.09
CA VAL A 155 -30.25 11.71 31.69
C VAL A 155 -29.96 10.31 31.12
N VAL A 156 -31.00 9.50 30.93
CA VAL A 156 -30.88 8.19 30.28
C VAL A 156 -30.41 8.34 28.83
N ASP A 157 -31.03 9.22 28.03
CA ASP A 157 -30.60 9.50 26.65
C ASP A 157 -29.14 9.98 26.60
N ALA A 158 -28.73 10.86 27.51
CA ALA A 158 -27.35 11.33 27.59
C ALA A 158 -26.36 10.20 27.91
N THR A 159 -26.74 9.30 28.82
CA THR A 159 -25.91 8.17 29.24
C THR A 159 -25.78 7.15 28.11
N ASP A 160 -26.89 6.77 27.47
CA ASP A 160 -26.91 5.83 26.35
C ASP A 160 -26.06 6.36 25.17
N LYS A 161 -26.14 7.66 24.89
CA LYS A 161 -25.31 8.31 23.87
C LYS A 161 -23.83 8.35 24.25
N GLN A 162 -23.51 8.64 25.52
CA GLN A 162 -22.13 8.62 25.98
C GLN A 162 -21.53 7.20 25.86
N ASP A 163 -22.28 6.18 26.24
CA ASP A 163 -21.86 4.78 26.11
C ASP A 163 -21.69 4.39 24.63
N ALA A 164 -22.59 4.85 23.76
CA ALA A 164 -22.47 4.67 22.31
C ALA A 164 -21.20 5.29 21.75
N LEU A 165 -20.84 6.51 22.17
CA LEU A 165 -19.61 7.18 21.77
C LEU A 165 -18.36 6.45 22.28
N HIS A 166 -18.35 6.01 23.53
CA HIS A 166 -17.23 5.22 24.07
C HIS A 166 -17.06 3.91 23.32
N ALA A 167 -18.14 3.17 23.06
CA ALA A 167 -18.10 1.93 22.29
C ALA A 167 -17.62 2.18 20.86
N PHE A 168 -18.05 3.28 20.23
CA PHE A 168 -17.60 3.66 18.89
C PHE A 168 -16.09 3.95 18.86
N LEU A 169 -15.59 4.75 19.81
CA LEU A 169 -14.16 5.06 19.92
C LEU A 169 -13.32 3.80 20.19
N GLN A 170 -13.79 2.92 21.07
CA GLN A 170 -13.11 1.65 21.34
C GLN A 170 -13.02 0.78 20.09
N ARG A 171 -14.13 0.56 19.38
CA ARG A 171 -14.14 -0.20 18.12
C ARG A 171 -13.20 0.40 17.07
N ARG A 172 -13.16 1.73 16.95
CA ARG A 172 -12.22 2.43 16.05
C ARG A 172 -10.77 2.20 16.45
N SER A 173 -10.47 2.26 17.74
CA SER A 173 -9.13 1.98 18.28
C SER A 173 -8.71 0.54 18.00
N ASP A 174 -9.60 -0.44 18.26
CA ASP A 174 -9.33 -1.85 18.00
C ASP A 174 -9.08 -2.11 16.51
N THR A 175 -9.91 -1.51 15.64
CA THR A 175 -9.76 -1.61 14.18
C THR A 175 -8.42 -1.00 13.71
N LEU A 176 -8.01 0.12 14.30
CA LEU A 176 -6.74 0.75 14.00
C LEU A 176 -5.55 -0.14 14.42
N VAL A 177 -5.60 -0.71 15.62
CA VAL A 177 -4.56 -1.63 16.11
C VAL A 177 -4.46 -2.87 15.23
N GLU A 178 -5.59 -3.47 14.84
CA GLU A 178 -5.60 -4.62 13.92
C GLU A 178 -5.03 -4.26 12.55
N PHE A 179 -5.40 -3.11 12.00
CA PHE A 179 -4.85 -2.63 10.73
C PHE A 179 -3.34 -2.39 10.81
N GLN A 180 -2.88 -1.73 11.89
CA GLN A 180 -1.45 -1.50 12.14
C GLN A 180 -0.69 -2.82 12.24
N SER A 181 -1.17 -3.79 13.02
CA SER A 181 -0.55 -5.11 13.14
C SER A 181 -0.39 -5.80 11.79
N ARG A 182 -1.44 -5.79 10.96
CA ARG A 182 -1.39 -6.39 9.61
C ARG A 182 -0.43 -5.65 8.68
N ALA A 183 -0.37 -4.32 8.77
CA ALA A 183 0.56 -3.51 7.99
C ALA A 183 2.01 -3.81 8.38
N ASP A 184 2.30 -3.93 9.68
CA ASP A 184 3.62 -4.25 10.22
C ASP A 184 4.08 -5.66 9.79
N GLU A 185 3.18 -6.64 9.84
CA GLU A 185 3.46 -8.00 9.31
C GLU A 185 3.81 -7.97 7.81
N GLN A 186 3.08 -7.20 7.01
CA GLN A 186 3.37 -7.05 5.59
C GLN A 186 4.71 -6.34 5.33
N LEU A 187 5.03 -5.31 6.11
CA LEU A 187 6.33 -4.63 6.04
C LEU A 187 7.47 -5.59 6.38
N ALA A 188 7.33 -6.40 7.44
CA ALA A 188 8.32 -7.39 7.81
C ALA A 188 8.56 -8.43 6.70
N LEU A 189 7.48 -8.91 6.06
CA LEU A 189 7.57 -9.84 4.93
C LEU A 189 8.28 -9.21 3.72
N LEU A 190 7.94 -7.97 3.37
CA LEU A 190 8.57 -7.26 2.25
C LEU A 190 10.05 -6.98 2.54
N GLN A 191 10.41 -6.63 3.78
CA GLN A 191 11.79 -6.43 4.18
C GLN A 191 12.61 -7.72 4.03
N ALA A 192 12.08 -8.86 4.48
CA ALA A 192 12.73 -10.16 4.31
C ALA A 192 12.94 -10.52 2.82
N GLN A 193 12.02 -10.13 1.94
CA GLN A 193 12.19 -10.30 0.49
C GLN A 193 13.29 -9.41 -0.08
N ILE A 194 13.37 -8.14 0.35
CA ILE A 194 14.44 -7.21 -0.04
C ILE A 194 15.81 -7.77 0.37
N ASP A 195 15.93 -8.21 1.61
CA ASP A 195 17.19 -8.76 2.14
C ASP A 195 17.63 -10.01 1.38
N ARG A 196 16.68 -10.90 1.06
CA ARG A 196 16.93 -12.07 0.22
C ARG A 196 17.44 -11.69 -1.17
N LEU A 197 16.80 -10.72 -1.82
CA LEU A 197 17.21 -10.25 -3.16
C LEU A 197 18.59 -9.60 -3.13
N HIS A 198 18.91 -8.83 -2.09
CA HIS A 198 20.26 -8.30 -1.88
C HIS A 198 21.30 -9.42 -1.73
N GLY A 199 20.98 -10.48 -0.96
CA GLY A 199 21.84 -11.66 -0.84
C GLY A 199 22.11 -12.34 -2.19
N LEU A 200 21.07 -12.54 -3.00
CA LEU A 200 21.19 -13.11 -4.36
C LEU A 200 22.03 -12.22 -5.28
N LYS A 201 21.83 -10.90 -5.23
CA LYS A 201 22.63 -9.93 -6.00
C LYS A 201 24.11 -10.00 -5.61
N ALA A 202 24.42 -10.02 -4.32
CA ALA A 202 25.79 -10.09 -3.83
C ALA A 202 26.48 -11.40 -4.26
N GLN A 203 25.76 -12.52 -4.19
CA GLN A 203 26.25 -13.82 -4.66
C GLN A 203 26.54 -13.80 -6.16
N ALA A 204 25.62 -13.27 -6.97
CA ALA A 204 25.82 -13.15 -8.42
C ALA A 204 27.03 -12.28 -8.76
N GLN A 205 27.23 -11.17 -8.06
CA GLN A 205 28.40 -10.31 -8.23
C GLN A 205 29.69 -11.06 -7.90
N THR A 206 29.74 -11.78 -6.77
CA THR A 206 30.91 -12.57 -6.38
C THR A 206 31.25 -13.64 -7.42
N GLN A 207 30.23 -14.30 -7.99
CA GLN A 207 30.43 -15.27 -9.07
C GLN A 207 30.97 -14.62 -10.33
N HIS A 208 30.41 -13.48 -10.74
CA HIS A 208 30.89 -12.72 -11.89
C HIS A 208 32.35 -12.29 -11.73
N ASP A 209 32.70 -11.76 -10.56
CA ASP A 209 34.07 -11.32 -10.24
C ASP A 209 35.04 -12.52 -10.27
N ALA A 210 34.64 -13.67 -9.71
CA ALA A 210 35.46 -14.88 -9.70
C ALA A 210 35.70 -15.43 -11.12
N VAL A 211 34.66 -15.48 -11.97
CA VAL A 211 34.79 -15.90 -13.38
C VAL A 211 35.69 -14.92 -14.15
N THR A 212 35.49 -13.62 -13.95
CA THR A 212 36.29 -12.58 -14.60
C THR A 212 37.77 -12.71 -14.23
N ALA A 213 38.08 -12.90 -12.94
CA ALA A 213 39.44 -13.10 -12.47
C ALA A 213 40.08 -14.38 -13.06
N ALA A 214 39.32 -15.48 -13.13
CA ALA A 214 39.81 -16.72 -13.74
C ALA A 214 40.13 -16.55 -15.23
N CYS A 215 39.25 -15.87 -15.98
CA CYS A 215 39.47 -15.55 -17.39
C CYS A 215 40.71 -14.65 -17.58
N GLN A 216 40.87 -13.62 -16.75
CA GLN A 216 42.04 -12.73 -16.81
C GLN A 216 43.35 -13.46 -16.52
N ALA A 217 43.35 -14.36 -15.54
CA ALA A 217 44.51 -15.20 -15.22
C ALA A 217 44.90 -16.11 -16.40
N GLU A 218 43.91 -16.70 -17.07
CA GLU A 218 44.15 -17.55 -18.24
C GLU A 218 44.64 -16.74 -19.45
N ILE A 219 44.07 -15.55 -19.70
CA ILE A 219 44.57 -14.62 -20.73
C ILE A 219 46.06 -14.34 -20.47
N ALA A 220 46.43 -13.96 -19.25
CA ALA A 220 47.82 -13.67 -18.90
C ALA A 220 48.75 -14.88 -19.12
N ARG A 221 48.29 -16.10 -18.80
CA ARG A 221 49.04 -17.34 -19.05
C ARG A 221 49.28 -17.56 -20.55
N LEU A 222 48.26 -17.35 -21.38
CA LEU A 222 48.36 -17.49 -22.84
C LEU A 222 49.28 -16.43 -23.45
N GLU A 223 49.28 -15.21 -22.92
CA GLU A 223 50.21 -14.16 -23.34
C GLU A 223 51.68 -14.52 -23.07
N GLN A 224 51.98 -15.16 -21.93
CA GLN A 224 53.33 -15.66 -21.66
C GLN A 224 53.79 -16.68 -22.70
N VAL A 225 52.91 -17.61 -23.09
CA VAL A 225 53.20 -18.60 -24.14
C VAL A 225 53.43 -17.90 -25.48
N ARG A 226 52.56 -16.95 -25.86
CA ARG A 226 52.71 -16.15 -27.07
C ARG A 226 54.05 -15.42 -27.11
N ASP A 227 54.43 -14.79 -26.00
CA ASP A 227 55.65 -13.98 -25.91
C ASP A 227 56.91 -14.85 -25.91
N PHE A 228 56.87 -16.06 -25.36
CA PHE A 228 57.94 -17.05 -25.50
C PHE A 228 58.21 -17.38 -26.98
N PHE A 229 57.19 -17.74 -27.74
CA PHE A 229 57.35 -18.06 -29.17
C PHE A 229 57.81 -16.87 -30.01
N ARG A 230 57.41 -15.64 -29.66
CA ARG A 230 57.91 -14.42 -30.31
C ARG A 230 59.41 -14.19 -30.11
N ARG A 231 59.99 -14.68 -29.01
CA ARG A 231 61.43 -14.52 -28.70
C ARG A 231 62.28 -15.64 -29.31
N GLU A 232 61.80 -16.87 -29.26
CA GLU A 232 62.59 -18.07 -29.63
C GLU A 232 62.57 -18.40 -31.12
N VAL A 233 61.59 -17.93 -31.89
CA VAL A 233 61.54 -18.14 -33.35
C VAL A 233 62.19 -16.93 -34.03
N PRO A 234 63.46 -17.02 -34.49
CA PRO A 234 64.08 -15.92 -35.22
C PRO A 234 63.27 -15.66 -36.49
N ALA A 235 62.92 -14.40 -36.73
CA ALA A 235 62.24 -13.96 -37.95
C ALA A 235 63.06 -14.43 -39.15
N ARG A 236 62.53 -15.40 -39.89
CA ARG A 236 63.07 -15.84 -41.18
C ARG A 236 62.62 -14.90 -42.28
#